data_AF-A0A816T9X8-F1
#
_entry.id   AF-A0A816T9X8-F1
#
_cell.length_a   1.000
_cell.length_b   1.000
_cell.length_c   1.000
_cell.angle_alpha   90.00
_cell.angle_beta   90.00
_cell.angle_gamma   90.00
#
_symmetry.space_group_name_H-M   'P 1'
#
loop_
_entity.id
_entity.type
_entity.pdbx_description
1 polymer ?
#
loop_
_entity_poly.entity_id
_entity_poly.type
_entity_poly.pdbx_seq_one_letter_code
_entity_poly.pdbx_strand_id
1 'polypeptide(L)'
;MRPRNRSRNYLMIFRFDGQPQLSTLINNIDDWSLLCSSNISGDGIHKYFINNNRTAKHRFVIVGLRELNTSEVCSNKSLTPPITDQPFNFSADYELRTFTSACYYLDSNNNWQSDGLLVGPMTDHYQTQCFSTHLSTFTSGYSNVPNPVLLSNDRYFGRHCEITATKIVIYKIVSKSFAYIAIFALSITAMFILIMDRLKYCFNIDPAIEDLKRMRQEKRKHRVIERLIYVDATRQAFE
;
A
#
# COMPACT_ATOMS: atom_id res chain seq x y z
N MET A 1 -14.29 -14.13 10.55
CA MET A 1 -14.85 -14.40 11.88
C MET A 1 -14.02 -15.47 12.56
N ARG A 2 -13.63 -15.27 13.81
CA ARG A 2 -12.79 -16.18 14.59
C ARG A 2 -13.57 -16.65 15.82
N PRO A 3 -14.00 -17.92 15.87
CA PRO A 3 -14.68 -18.44 17.05
C PRO A 3 -13.67 -18.71 18.17
N ARG A 4 -14.06 -18.45 19.43
CA ARG A 4 -13.25 -18.88 20.58
C ARG A 4 -13.21 -20.40 20.69
N ASN A 5 -14.34 -21.06 20.41
CA ASN A 5 -14.46 -22.50 20.31
C ASN A 5 -14.50 -22.96 18.85
N ARG A 6 -13.43 -23.59 18.38
CA ARG A 6 -13.27 -24.04 16.98
C ARG A 6 -14.26 -25.13 16.56
N SER A 7 -14.90 -25.83 17.50
CA SER A 7 -15.84 -26.91 17.19
C SER A 7 -17.25 -26.41 16.89
N ARG A 8 -17.50 -25.10 17.01
CA ARG A 8 -18.80 -24.48 16.70
C ARG A 8 -18.93 -24.16 15.22
N ASN A 9 -20.14 -24.28 14.71
CA ASN A 9 -20.51 -23.91 13.35
C ASN A 9 -21.45 -22.70 13.39
N TYR A 10 -21.41 -21.88 12.34
CA TYR A 10 -22.20 -20.65 12.28
C TYR A 10 -22.91 -20.54 10.93
N LEU A 11 -24.08 -19.93 10.94
CA LEU A 11 -24.80 -19.48 9.76
C LEU A 11 -24.57 -17.99 9.60
N MET A 12 -24.03 -17.60 8.45
CA MET A 12 -23.99 -16.21 8.01
C MET A 12 -25.11 -16.02 6.99
N ILE A 13 -25.94 -15.01 7.19
CA ILE A 13 -26.95 -14.57 6.23
C ILE A 13 -26.70 -13.10 5.92
N PHE A 14 -26.96 -12.68 4.69
CA PHE A 14 -26.87 -11.27 4.35
C PHE A 14 -27.87 -10.90 3.28
N ARG A 15 -28.20 -9.61 3.24
CA ARG A 15 -29.04 -9.03 2.21
C ARG A 15 -28.56 -7.62 1.88
N PHE A 16 -28.68 -7.28 0.61
CA PHE A 16 -28.44 -5.93 0.12
C PHE A 16 -29.69 -5.07 0.28
N ASP A 17 -29.49 -3.84 0.72
CA ASP A 17 -30.52 -2.80 0.81
C ASP A 17 -31.79 -3.18 1.62
N GLY A 18 -31.71 -4.19 2.50
CA GLY A 18 -32.83 -4.67 3.31
C GLY A 18 -32.42 -5.65 4.40
N GLN A 19 -33.32 -5.90 5.35
CA GLN A 19 -33.07 -6.86 6.43
C GLN A 19 -33.12 -8.30 5.91
N PRO A 20 -32.12 -9.15 6.21
CA PRO A 20 -32.12 -10.55 5.81
C PRO A 20 -33.26 -11.30 6.48
N GLN A 21 -33.97 -12.10 5.69
CA GLN A 21 -35.08 -12.95 6.13
C GLN A 21 -34.61 -14.39 6.23
N LEU A 22 -34.84 -14.97 7.41
CA LEU A 22 -34.62 -16.38 7.64
C LEU A 22 -35.92 -17.14 7.40
N SER A 23 -35.82 -18.33 6.82
CA SER A 23 -36.97 -19.15 6.45
C SER A 23 -36.59 -20.62 6.65
N THR A 24 -37.59 -21.45 6.96
CA THR A 24 -37.42 -22.90 7.08
C THR A 24 -37.16 -23.57 5.73
N LEU A 25 -37.58 -22.92 4.64
CA LEU A 25 -37.31 -23.35 3.26
C LEU A 25 -36.09 -22.61 2.70
N ILE A 26 -35.05 -23.34 2.27
CA ILE A 26 -33.79 -22.80 1.73
C ILE A 26 -34.03 -21.78 0.63
N ASN A 27 -34.93 -22.09 -0.31
CA ASN A 27 -35.16 -21.25 -1.50
C ASN A 27 -35.71 -19.87 -1.15
N ASN A 28 -36.18 -19.68 0.08
CA ASN A 28 -36.73 -18.44 0.59
C ASN A 28 -35.81 -17.78 1.64
N ILE A 29 -34.62 -18.35 1.89
CA ILE A 29 -33.58 -17.68 2.69
C ILE A 29 -32.85 -16.73 1.75
N ASP A 30 -32.66 -15.49 2.19
CA ASP A 30 -31.76 -14.54 1.50
C ASP A 30 -30.32 -15.11 1.44
N ASP A 31 -29.41 -14.45 0.72
CA ASP A 31 -28.05 -14.96 0.53
C ASP A 31 -27.39 -15.43 1.84
N TRP A 32 -26.97 -16.69 1.88
CA TRP A 32 -26.42 -17.31 3.10
C TRP A 32 -25.17 -18.13 2.82
N SER A 33 -24.41 -18.38 3.88
CA SER A 33 -23.22 -19.24 3.86
C SER A 33 -23.03 -19.91 5.22
N LEU A 34 -22.66 -21.19 5.20
CA LEU A 34 -22.33 -21.95 6.41
C LEU A 34 -20.83 -21.83 6.70
N LEU A 35 -20.51 -21.33 7.88
CA LEU A 35 -19.16 -21.23 8.42
C LEU A 35 -18.90 -22.44 9.30
N CYS A 36 -18.43 -23.50 8.66
CA CYS A 36 -18.22 -24.80 9.28
C CYS A 36 -16.80 -24.96 9.81
N SER A 37 -16.67 -25.57 10.99
CA SER A 37 -15.39 -25.90 11.63
C SER A 37 -14.41 -26.63 10.70
N SER A 38 -14.91 -27.53 9.84
CA SER A 38 -14.10 -28.28 8.86
C SER A 38 -13.47 -27.42 7.76
N ASN A 39 -14.02 -26.24 7.47
CA ASN A 39 -13.55 -25.34 6.42
C ASN A 39 -12.79 -24.12 7.01
N ILE A 40 -12.32 -24.24 8.25
CA ILE A 40 -11.53 -23.19 8.87
C ILE A 40 -10.14 -23.17 8.23
N SER A 41 -9.70 -21.99 7.80
CA SER A 41 -8.34 -21.80 7.31
C SER A 41 -7.33 -22.11 8.44
N GLY A 42 -6.08 -22.44 8.11
CA GLY A 42 -5.06 -22.79 9.13
C GLY A 42 -4.81 -21.70 10.18
N ASP A 43 -5.19 -20.46 9.90
CA ASP A 43 -5.18 -19.32 10.83
C ASP A 43 -6.32 -19.36 11.88
N GLY A 44 -7.25 -20.31 11.77
CA GLY A 44 -8.40 -20.45 12.66
C GLY A 44 -9.50 -19.42 12.39
N ILE A 45 -9.59 -18.90 11.17
CA ILE A 45 -10.53 -17.85 10.80
C ILE A 45 -11.44 -18.34 9.67
N HIS A 46 -12.76 -18.14 9.84
CA HIS A 46 -13.71 -18.25 8.75
C HIS A 46 -13.69 -16.97 7.91
N LYS A 47 -13.45 -17.11 6.61
CA LYS A 47 -13.42 -16.01 5.65
C LYS A 47 -14.60 -16.16 4.71
N TYR A 48 -15.30 -15.06 4.48
CA TYR A 48 -16.36 -14.97 3.49
C TYR A 48 -16.12 -13.72 2.64
N PHE A 49 -16.15 -13.89 1.33
CA PHE A 49 -15.83 -12.84 0.37
C PHE A 49 -17.07 -12.48 -0.46
N ILE A 50 -17.40 -11.18 -0.49
CA ILE A 50 -18.46 -10.64 -1.34
C ILE A 50 -17.80 -9.89 -2.49
N ASN A 51 -18.05 -10.35 -3.72
CA ASN A 51 -17.51 -9.73 -4.93
C ASN A 51 -18.09 -8.32 -5.14
N ASN A 52 -17.24 -7.39 -5.58
CA ASN A 52 -17.63 -6.02 -5.87
C ASN A 52 -18.68 -5.88 -6.98
N ASN A 53 -18.79 -6.84 -7.92
CA ASN A 53 -19.88 -6.85 -8.91
C ASN A 53 -21.26 -6.96 -8.25
N ARG A 54 -21.35 -7.68 -7.13
CA ARG A 54 -22.60 -7.80 -6.37
C ARG A 54 -22.89 -6.55 -5.56
N THR A 55 -21.86 -5.87 -5.02
CA THR A 55 -22.06 -4.70 -4.15
C THR A 55 -22.18 -3.39 -4.91
N ALA A 56 -21.75 -3.30 -6.18
CA ALA A 56 -21.67 -2.05 -6.94
C ALA A 56 -22.98 -1.27 -7.05
N LYS A 57 -24.13 -1.96 -7.01
CA LYS A 57 -25.46 -1.35 -7.16
C LYS A 57 -26.19 -1.12 -5.84
N HIS A 58 -25.55 -1.47 -4.72
CA HIS A 58 -26.18 -1.47 -3.41
C HIS A 58 -25.47 -0.49 -2.48
N ARG A 59 -26.23 0.11 -1.56
CA ARG A 59 -25.70 1.12 -0.62
C ARG A 59 -25.29 0.50 0.70
N PHE A 60 -26.02 -0.52 1.14
CA PHE A 60 -25.76 -1.19 2.40
C PHE A 60 -25.88 -2.70 2.27
N VAL A 61 -25.08 -3.39 3.08
CA VAL A 61 -25.13 -4.84 3.26
C VAL A 61 -25.44 -5.07 4.72
N ILE A 62 -26.55 -5.75 5.00
CA ILE A 62 -26.89 -6.16 6.36
C ILE A 62 -26.49 -7.62 6.49
N VAL A 63 -25.64 -7.92 7.47
CA VAL A 63 -25.14 -9.26 7.76
C VAL A 63 -25.70 -9.71 9.10
N GLY A 64 -26.36 -10.87 9.10
CA GLY A 64 -26.74 -11.61 10.28
C GLY A 64 -25.77 -12.77 10.52
N LEU A 65 -25.48 -13.02 11.80
CA LEU A 65 -24.70 -14.17 12.24
C LEU A 65 -25.51 -14.93 13.29
N ARG A 66 -25.48 -16.25 13.21
CA ARG A 66 -26.10 -17.15 14.19
C ARG A 66 -25.22 -18.37 14.42
N GLU A 67 -25.17 -18.84 15.66
CA GLU A 67 -24.56 -20.14 15.99
C GLU A 67 -25.54 -21.28 15.69
N LEU A 68 -25.02 -22.36 15.09
CA LEU A 68 -25.80 -23.54 14.74
C LEU A 68 -25.86 -24.52 15.91
N ASN A 69 -27.00 -25.19 16.06
CA ASN A 69 -27.20 -26.23 17.06
C ASN A 69 -26.44 -27.52 16.68
N THR A 70 -26.22 -28.43 17.63
CA THR A 70 -25.56 -29.72 17.39
C THR A 70 -26.30 -30.62 16.38
N SER A 71 -27.62 -30.43 16.24
CA SER A 71 -28.45 -31.08 15.24
C SER A 71 -28.39 -30.43 13.84
N GLU A 72 -27.96 -29.17 13.75
CA GLU A 72 -27.79 -28.42 12.50
C GLU A 72 -26.36 -28.66 11.99
N VAL A 73 -26.14 -29.81 11.35
CA VAL A 73 -24.81 -30.23 10.91
C VAL A 73 -24.45 -29.61 9.57
N CYS A 74 -23.19 -29.19 9.43
CA CYS A 74 -22.52 -28.91 8.17
C CYS A 74 -22.28 -30.19 7.33
N SER A 75 -23.34 -30.95 7.03
CA SER A 75 -23.25 -32.16 6.22
C SER A 75 -23.63 -31.86 4.77
N ASN A 76 -22.82 -32.35 3.83
CA ASN A 76 -23.05 -32.27 2.38
C ASN A 76 -24.23 -33.14 1.88
N LYS A 77 -25.11 -33.60 2.78
CA LYS A 77 -26.26 -34.46 2.46
C LYS A 77 -27.52 -33.86 3.05
N SER A 78 -28.43 -33.54 2.15
CA SER A 78 -29.77 -32.95 2.32
C SER A 78 -29.82 -31.43 2.44
N LEU A 79 -30.29 -30.83 1.35
CA LEU A 79 -30.78 -29.45 1.18
C LEU A 79 -32.02 -29.14 2.04
N THR A 80 -31.97 -29.50 3.32
CA THR A 80 -32.98 -29.12 4.31
C THR A 80 -32.24 -28.81 5.61
N PRO A 81 -31.56 -27.66 5.73
CA PRO A 81 -31.10 -27.22 7.02
C PRO A 81 -32.35 -27.08 7.90
N PRO A 82 -32.41 -27.74 9.07
CA PRO A 82 -33.46 -27.47 10.03
C PRO A 82 -33.11 -26.14 10.71
N ILE A 83 -32.87 -25.08 9.94
CA ILE A 83 -32.69 -23.74 10.49
C ILE A 83 -34.06 -23.34 11.01
N THR A 84 -34.25 -23.56 12.31
CA THR A 84 -35.42 -23.09 13.02
C THR A 84 -35.38 -21.58 12.99
N ASP A 85 -36.45 -20.87 12.58
CA ASP A 85 -36.47 -19.41 12.68
C ASP A 85 -36.75 -18.96 14.11
N GLN A 86 -35.88 -19.37 15.02
CA GLN A 86 -35.95 -19.05 16.43
C GLN A 86 -34.68 -18.33 16.88
N PRO A 87 -34.81 -17.36 17.79
CA PRO A 87 -33.65 -16.69 18.38
C PRO A 87 -32.79 -17.73 19.11
N PHE A 88 -31.50 -17.69 18.84
CA PHE A 88 -30.52 -18.58 19.47
C PHE A 88 -29.48 -17.74 20.21
N ASN A 89 -29.24 -18.07 21.48
CA ASN A 89 -28.19 -17.45 22.26
C ASN A 89 -26.86 -18.12 21.94
N PHE A 90 -25.86 -17.32 21.60
CA PHE A 90 -24.50 -17.80 21.40
C PHE A 90 -24.00 -18.50 22.68
N SER A 91 -23.46 -19.71 22.51
CA SER A 91 -22.90 -20.51 23.60
C SER A 91 -21.42 -20.21 23.84
N ALA A 92 -20.77 -19.53 22.89
CA ALA A 92 -19.37 -19.18 22.95
C ALA A 92 -19.09 -17.80 22.34
N ASP A 93 -18.06 -17.14 22.85
CA ASP A 93 -17.60 -15.86 22.31
C ASP A 93 -17.00 -16.02 20.92
N TYR A 94 -17.09 -14.95 20.14
CA TYR A 94 -16.50 -14.86 18.82
C TYR A 94 -15.98 -13.46 18.53
N GLU A 95 -14.98 -13.39 17.65
CA GLU A 95 -14.48 -12.14 17.09
C GLU A 95 -14.97 -12.01 15.65
N LEU A 96 -15.72 -10.95 15.38
CA LEU A 96 -16.15 -10.59 14.04
C LEU A 96 -15.36 -9.37 13.57
N ARG A 97 -14.86 -9.46 12.33
CA ARG A 97 -14.23 -8.33 11.66
C ARG A 97 -14.74 -8.25 10.24
N THR A 98 -15.18 -7.07 9.86
CA THR A 98 -15.60 -6.71 8.50
C THR A 98 -14.63 -5.66 7.97
N PHE A 99 -14.29 -5.76 6.69
CA PHE A 99 -13.49 -4.76 6.01
C PHE A 99 -13.92 -4.69 4.55
N THR A 100 -13.68 -3.54 3.94
CA THR A 100 -13.98 -3.30 2.54
C THR A 100 -12.69 -2.93 1.83
N SER A 101 -12.45 -3.59 0.71
CA SER A 101 -11.33 -3.29 -0.17
C SER A 101 -11.86 -2.83 -1.51
N ALA A 102 -11.12 -1.94 -2.16
CA ALA A 102 -11.43 -1.43 -3.48
C ALA A 102 -10.17 -1.36 -4.35
N CYS A 103 -10.36 -1.54 -5.65
CA CYS A 103 -9.31 -1.40 -6.65
C CYS A 103 -9.61 -0.17 -7.48
N TYR A 104 -8.57 0.61 -7.80
CA TYR A 104 -8.67 1.79 -8.63
C TYR A 104 -7.55 1.84 -9.66
N TYR A 105 -7.85 2.42 -10.81
CA TYR A 105 -6.87 2.69 -11.86
C TYR A 105 -6.90 4.19 -12.21
N LEU A 106 -5.78 4.69 -12.69
CA LEU A 106 -5.67 6.07 -13.16
C LEU A 106 -6.09 6.15 -14.64
N ASP A 107 -7.14 6.91 -14.93
CA ASP A 107 -7.60 7.15 -16.29
C ASP A 107 -6.72 8.18 -17.05
N SER A 108 -6.96 8.34 -18.35
CA SER A 108 -6.23 9.31 -19.18
C SER A 108 -6.44 10.77 -18.77
N ASN A 109 -7.48 11.04 -17.98
CA ASN A 109 -7.82 12.37 -17.47
C ASN A 109 -7.23 12.59 -16.06
N ASN A 110 -6.36 11.70 -15.59
CA ASN A 110 -5.77 11.70 -14.25
C ASN A 110 -6.80 11.55 -13.10
N ASN A 111 -7.94 10.92 -13.35
CA ASN A 111 -8.92 10.59 -12.33
C ASN A 111 -8.81 9.12 -11.93
N TRP A 112 -9.04 8.84 -10.64
CA TRP A 112 -9.12 7.48 -10.14
C TRP A 112 -10.49 6.89 -10.44
N GLN A 113 -10.50 5.79 -11.18
CA GLN A 113 -11.69 5.07 -11.59
C GLN A 113 -11.64 3.62 -11.10
N SER A 114 -12.81 2.98 -11.03
CA SER A 114 -12.94 1.59 -10.59
C SER A 114 -13.68 0.70 -11.59
N ASP A 115 -14.07 1.22 -12.76
CA ASP A 115 -14.67 0.43 -13.81
C ASP A 115 -13.65 -0.57 -14.40
N GLY A 116 -14.16 -1.70 -14.91
CA GLY A 116 -13.29 -2.78 -15.41
C GLY A 116 -12.41 -3.45 -14.35
N LEU A 117 -12.53 -3.10 -13.07
CA LEU A 117 -11.78 -3.68 -11.97
C LEU A 117 -12.64 -4.62 -11.12
N LEU A 118 -12.09 -5.79 -10.79
CA LEU A 118 -12.71 -6.76 -9.91
C LEU A 118 -11.80 -7.06 -8.73
N VAL A 119 -12.37 -7.05 -7.53
CA VAL A 119 -11.67 -7.49 -6.32
C VAL A 119 -11.69 -9.01 -6.28
N GLY A 120 -10.53 -9.61 -6.05
CA GLY A 120 -10.35 -11.06 -6.04
C GLY A 120 -10.58 -11.70 -4.67
N PRO A 121 -10.87 -13.01 -4.63
CA PRO A 121 -11.17 -13.75 -3.40
C PRO A 121 -9.96 -13.98 -2.50
N MET A 122 -8.73 -13.79 -3.00
CA MET A 122 -7.50 -13.86 -2.18
C MET A 122 -7.25 -12.56 -1.38
N THR A 123 -8.17 -11.60 -1.45
CA THR A 123 -8.14 -10.38 -0.66
C THR A 123 -8.32 -10.71 0.83
N ASP A 124 -7.40 -10.23 1.63
CA ASP A 124 -7.43 -10.34 3.08
C ASP A 124 -7.18 -8.98 3.75
N HIS A 125 -6.90 -9.00 5.05
CA HIS A 125 -6.60 -7.80 5.82
C HIS A 125 -5.30 -7.08 5.40
N TYR A 126 -4.34 -7.81 4.85
CA TYR A 126 -2.99 -7.34 4.55
C TYR A 126 -2.78 -7.05 3.06
N GLN A 127 -3.52 -7.74 2.18
CA GLN A 127 -3.38 -7.64 0.74
C GLN A 127 -4.74 -7.64 0.06
N THR A 128 -4.85 -6.85 -1.02
CA THR A 128 -6.01 -6.83 -1.90
C THR A 128 -5.61 -7.38 -3.26
N GLN A 129 -6.32 -8.40 -3.74
CA GLN A 129 -6.16 -8.93 -5.08
C GLN A 129 -7.04 -8.12 -6.03
N CYS A 130 -6.47 -7.59 -7.11
CA CYS A 130 -7.20 -6.83 -8.12
C CYS A 130 -7.03 -7.49 -9.49
N PHE A 131 -8.14 -7.72 -10.18
CA PHE A 131 -8.16 -8.07 -11.60
C PHE A 131 -8.56 -6.83 -12.39
N SER A 132 -7.84 -6.55 -13.48
CA SER A 132 -8.04 -5.37 -14.30
C SER A 132 -8.14 -5.72 -15.77
N THR A 133 -9.05 -5.05 -16.49
CA THR A 133 -9.08 -5.02 -17.95
C THR A 133 -8.31 -3.85 -18.56
N HIS A 134 -7.89 -2.89 -17.74
CA HIS A 134 -7.14 -1.71 -18.17
C HIS A 134 -5.63 -1.96 -18.06
N LEU A 135 -4.83 -1.20 -18.83
CA LEU A 135 -3.37 -1.17 -18.74
C LEU A 135 -2.94 0.26 -18.34
N SER A 136 -2.83 0.51 -17.04
CA SER A 136 -2.53 1.85 -16.50
C SER A 136 -1.88 1.73 -15.12
N THR A 137 -1.76 2.85 -14.40
CA THR A 137 -1.32 2.85 -13.00
C THR A 137 -2.46 2.40 -12.08
N PHE A 138 -2.16 1.48 -11.17
CA PHE A 138 -3.12 0.93 -10.23
C PHE A 138 -2.84 1.35 -8.79
N THR A 139 -3.91 1.45 -8.01
CA THR A 139 -3.84 1.57 -6.56
C THR A 139 -4.97 0.77 -5.91
N SER A 140 -4.78 0.39 -4.66
CA SER A 140 -5.81 -0.27 -3.86
C SER A 140 -6.16 0.56 -2.63
N GLY A 141 -7.45 0.61 -2.31
CA GLY A 141 -7.98 1.25 -1.12
C GLY A 141 -8.42 0.22 -0.10
N TYR A 142 -8.14 0.48 1.17
CA TYR A 142 -8.58 -0.34 2.30
C TYR A 142 -9.32 0.53 3.31
N SER A 143 -10.51 0.10 3.72
CA SER A 143 -11.28 0.75 4.79
C SER A 143 -11.79 -0.29 5.79
N ASN A 144 -11.54 -0.03 7.08
CA ASN A 144 -12.18 -0.78 8.16
C ASN A 144 -13.63 -0.32 8.26
N VAL A 145 -14.58 -1.24 8.04
CA VAL A 145 -15.97 -0.96 8.35
C VAL A 145 -16.12 -1.11 9.86
N PRO A 146 -16.64 -0.11 10.59
CA PRO A 146 -16.90 -0.28 12.02
C PRO A 146 -17.77 -1.52 12.26
N ASN A 147 -17.53 -2.22 13.37
CA ASN A 147 -18.23 -3.46 13.72
C ASN A 147 -19.74 -3.36 13.49
N PRO A 148 -20.40 -4.39 12.92
CA PRO A 148 -21.84 -4.40 12.82
C PRO A 148 -22.43 -4.61 14.22
N VAL A 149 -22.68 -3.52 14.94
CA VAL A 149 -23.46 -3.52 16.17
C VAL A 149 -24.61 -2.53 15.98
N LEU A 150 -25.80 -3.13 15.82
CA LEU A 150 -27.14 -2.58 16.00
C LEU A 150 -27.62 -1.53 14.97
N LEU A 151 -28.54 -1.99 14.12
CA LEU A 151 -29.61 -1.17 13.53
C LEU A 151 -30.50 -0.64 14.66
N SER A 152 -30.10 0.48 15.27
CA SER A 152 -31.02 1.34 16.00
C SER A 152 -30.76 2.79 15.63
N ASN A 153 -31.47 3.21 14.59
CA ASN A 153 -32.11 4.51 14.43
C ASN A 153 -31.33 5.81 14.68
N ASP A 154 -30.01 5.85 14.53
CA ASP A 154 -29.30 7.12 14.36
C ASP A 154 -28.24 7.03 13.27
N ARG A 155 -28.26 8.06 12.41
CA ARG A 155 -27.54 8.17 11.15
C ARG A 155 -26.02 8.03 11.36
N TYR A 156 -25.42 6.95 10.84
CA TYR A 156 -23.97 6.86 10.68
C TYR A 156 -23.59 7.04 9.20
N PHE A 157 -23.30 8.29 8.85
CA PHE A 157 -22.56 8.66 7.63
C PHE A 157 -21.06 8.60 7.96
N GLY A 158 -20.40 7.49 7.66
CA GLY A 158 -18.94 7.40 7.75
C GLY A 158 -18.28 8.04 6.54
N ARG A 159 -18.01 9.35 6.58
CA ARG A 159 -17.05 10.01 5.68
C ARG A 159 -15.63 9.75 6.18
N HIS A 160 -14.79 9.24 5.28
CA HIS A 160 -13.33 9.45 5.14
C HIS A 160 -12.41 9.19 6.35
N CYS A 161 -11.45 8.27 6.17
CA CYS A 161 -10.11 8.38 6.77
C CYS A 161 -9.10 7.68 5.84
N GLU A 162 -8.30 8.49 5.14
CA GLU A 162 -7.06 8.10 4.48
C GLU A 162 -6.14 7.47 5.53
N ILE A 163 -5.98 6.14 5.49
CA ILE A 163 -5.03 5.45 6.37
C ILE A 163 -3.65 5.67 5.76
N THR A 164 -3.03 6.82 6.05
CA THR A 164 -1.62 7.02 5.75
C THR A 164 -0.82 6.09 6.66
N ALA A 165 -0.29 5.01 6.09
CA ALA A 165 0.55 4.06 6.82
C ALA A 165 1.70 4.81 7.51
N THR A 166 1.94 4.55 8.79
CA THR A 166 2.96 5.22 9.62
C THR A 166 4.35 5.24 8.97
N LYS A 167 4.68 4.21 8.17
CA LYS A 167 5.91 4.17 7.35
C LYS A 167 5.99 5.34 6.37
N ILE A 168 4.89 5.70 5.71
CA ILE A 168 4.83 6.81 4.74
C ILE A 168 5.04 8.16 5.44
N VAL A 169 4.53 8.31 6.67
CA VAL A 169 4.77 9.50 7.50
C VAL A 169 6.26 9.62 7.86
N ILE A 170 6.90 8.53 8.27
CA ILE A 170 8.33 8.50 8.61
C ILE A 170 9.19 8.86 7.38
N TYR A 171 8.93 8.26 6.21
CA TYR A 171 9.67 8.60 4.98
C TYR A 171 9.50 10.06 4.58
N LYS A 172 8.30 10.64 4.75
CA LYS A 172 8.03 12.06 4.46
C LYS A 172 8.77 12.99 5.42
N ILE A 173 8.94 12.61 6.69
CA ILE A 173 9.72 13.36 7.68
C ILE A 173 11.21 13.30 7.32
N VAL A 174 11.75 12.11 7.05
CA VAL A 174 13.18 11.93 6.71
C VAL A 174 13.55 12.69 5.43
N SER A 175 12.69 12.65 4.40
CA SER A 175 12.92 13.37 3.14
C SER A 175 12.98 14.89 3.32
N LYS A 176 12.08 15.47 4.15
CA LYS A 176 12.10 16.91 4.43
C LYS A 176 13.37 17.34 5.17
N SER A 177 13.84 16.53 6.14
CA SER A 177 15.06 16.83 6.89
C SER A 177 16.31 16.85 6.00
N PHE A 178 16.45 15.89 5.08
CA PHE A 178 17.58 15.86 4.13
C PHE A 178 17.61 17.09 3.21
N ALA A 179 16.45 17.54 2.73
CA ALA A 179 16.36 18.74 1.91
C ALA A 179 16.81 20.00 2.68
N TYR A 180 16.39 20.15 3.95
CA TYR A 180 16.82 21.27 4.80
C TYR A 180 18.34 21.25 5.06
N ILE A 181 18.92 20.08 5.33
CA ILE A 181 20.37 19.95 5.55
C ILE A 181 21.15 20.34 4.30
N ALA A 182 20.69 19.91 3.11
CA ALA A 182 21.33 20.25 1.85
C ALA A 182 21.28 21.76 1.54
N ILE A 183 20.13 22.40 1.75
CA ILE A 183 19.97 23.86 1.56
C ILE A 183 20.88 24.62 2.52
N PHE A 184 20.93 24.21 3.80
CA PHE A 184 21.79 24.84 4.80
C PHE A 184 23.27 24.74 4.42
N ALA A 185 23.73 23.56 3.99
CA ALA A 185 25.10 23.36 3.53
C ALA A 185 25.47 24.25 2.33
N LEU A 186 24.57 24.35 1.33
CA LEU A 186 24.76 25.23 0.17
C LEU A 186 24.78 26.72 0.55
N SER A 187 23.98 27.11 1.55
CA SER A 187 23.97 28.50 2.05
C SER A 187 25.29 28.88 2.72
N ILE A 188 25.88 27.96 3.50
CA ILE A 188 27.17 28.18 4.17
C ILE A 188 28.29 28.31 3.15
N THR A 189 28.33 27.43 2.14
CA THR A 189 29.37 27.50 1.11
C THR A 189 29.27 28.79 0.29
N ALA A 190 28.05 29.23 -0.06
CA ALA A 190 27.84 30.51 -0.73
C ALA A 190 28.30 31.69 0.13
N MET A 191 27.96 31.71 1.43
CA MET A 191 28.39 32.76 2.36
C MET A 191 29.92 32.79 2.49
N PHE A 192 30.58 31.64 2.56
CA PHE A 192 32.03 31.54 2.62
C PHE A 192 32.70 32.12 1.36
N ILE A 193 32.18 31.81 0.16
CA ILE A 193 32.68 32.38 -1.10
C ILE A 193 32.55 33.91 -1.09
N LEU A 194 31.41 34.45 -0.65
CA LEU A 194 31.20 35.90 -0.56
C LEU A 194 32.16 36.56 0.43
N ILE A 195 32.45 35.91 1.57
CA ILE A 195 33.43 36.41 2.54
C ILE A 195 34.84 36.39 1.95
N MET A 196 35.23 35.31 1.29
CA MET A 196 36.54 35.19 0.62
C MET A 196 36.70 36.24 -0.48
N ASP A 197 35.64 36.50 -1.26
CA ASP A 197 35.64 37.57 -2.26
C ASP A 197 35.77 38.95 -1.59
N ARG A 198 35.00 39.23 -0.54
CA ARG A 198 35.12 40.50 0.20
C ARG A 198 36.52 40.72 0.79
N LEU A 199 37.13 39.69 1.36
CA LEU A 199 38.51 39.78 1.87
C LEU A 199 39.50 40.05 0.73
N LYS A 200 39.32 39.41 -0.42
CA LYS A 200 40.15 39.63 -1.60
C LYS A 200 40.02 41.06 -2.15
N TYR A 201 38.79 41.58 -2.28
CA TYR A 201 38.54 42.92 -2.82
C TYR A 201 38.83 44.06 -1.84
N CYS A 202 38.65 43.87 -0.52
CA CYS A 202 38.86 44.93 0.46
C CYS A 202 40.29 44.96 1.03
N PHE A 203 40.97 43.82 1.16
CA PHE A 203 42.29 43.75 1.79
C PHE A 203 43.43 43.42 0.83
N ASN A 204 43.15 43.05 -0.43
CA ASN A 204 44.16 42.69 -1.44
C ASN A 204 45.15 41.60 -0.96
N ILE A 205 44.72 40.76 -0.01
CA ILE A 205 45.47 39.61 0.50
C ILE A 205 44.89 38.38 -0.20
N ASP A 206 45.64 37.80 -1.13
CA ASP A 206 45.26 36.58 -1.86
C ASP A 206 46.09 35.39 -1.34
N PRO A 207 45.58 34.59 -0.39
CA PRO A 207 46.33 33.51 0.25
C PRO A 207 46.72 32.39 -0.74
N ALA A 208 46.11 32.33 -1.93
CA ALA A 208 46.42 31.32 -2.95
C ALA A 208 47.65 31.66 -3.82
N ILE A 209 48.18 32.90 -3.75
CA ILE A 209 49.31 33.32 -4.60
C ILE A 209 50.62 32.63 -4.20
N GLU A 210 50.84 32.35 -2.91
CA GLU A 210 52.07 31.71 -2.44
C GLU A 210 52.20 30.25 -2.89
N ASP A 211 51.10 29.48 -2.83
CA ASP A 211 51.09 28.09 -3.28
C ASP A 211 51.26 27.96 -4.80
N LEU A 212 50.68 28.90 -5.56
CA LEU A 212 50.81 28.94 -7.02
C LEU A 212 52.25 29.27 -7.46
N LYS A 213 53.01 30.03 -6.65
CA LYS A 213 54.44 30.27 -6.87
C LYS A 213 55.28 29.02 -6.60
N ARG A 214 54.99 28.24 -5.55
CA ARG A 214 55.68 26.95 -5.28
C ARG A 214 55.50 25.96 -6.42
N MET A 215 54.27 25.77 -6.91
CA MET A 215 54.01 24.84 -8.02
C MET A 215 54.69 25.25 -9.34
N ARG A 216 54.85 26.56 -9.61
CA ARG A 216 55.61 27.03 -10.80
C ARG A 216 57.11 26.77 -10.68
N GLN A 217 57.68 26.79 -9.47
CA GLN A 217 59.10 26.50 -9.27
C GLN A 217 59.41 25.02 -9.46
N GLU A 218 58.55 24.11 -9.01
CA GLU A 218 58.72 22.67 -9.25
C GLU A 218 58.64 22.29 -10.73
N LYS A 219 57.68 22.84 -11.48
CA LYS A 219 57.55 22.56 -12.93
C LYS A 219 58.75 23.04 -13.77
N ARG A 220 59.54 24.01 -13.28
CA ARG A 220 60.75 24.48 -13.98
C ARG A 220 61.95 23.56 -13.80
N LYS A 221 62.01 22.73 -12.76
CA LYS A 221 63.14 21.81 -12.52
C LYS A 221 63.16 20.59 -13.46
N HIS A 222 62.04 20.26 -14.11
CA HIS A 222 61.88 18.98 -14.82
C HIS A 222 61.86 19.04 -16.36
N ARG A 223 62.23 20.17 -16.99
CA ARG A 223 62.38 20.24 -18.46
C ARG A 223 63.80 19.89 -18.86
N VAL A 224 64.07 18.61 -19.09
CA VAL A 224 65.23 18.15 -19.85
C VAL A 224 64.91 18.38 -21.34
N ILE A 225 65.73 19.18 -22.02
CA ILE A 225 65.63 19.44 -23.46
C ILE A 225 66.38 18.31 -24.16
N GLU A 226 65.68 17.36 -24.76
CA GLU A 226 66.30 16.39 -25.68
C GLU A 226 66.52 17.05 -27.05
N ARG A 227 67.78 17.08 -27.49
CA ARG A 227 68.19 17.61 -28.79
C ARG A 227 68.42 16.45 -29.75
N LEU A 228 67.49 16.23 -30.67
CA LEU A 228 67.65 15.27 -31.77
C LEU A 228 68.55 15.91 -32.85
N ILE A 229 69.74 15.34 -33.06
CA ILE A 229 70.64 15.68 -34.16
C ILE A 229 70.30 14.76 -35.33
N TYR A 230 69.85 15.33 -36.44
CA TYR A 230 69.60 14.59 -37.68
C TYR A 230 70.92 14.48 -38.45
N VAL A 231 71.42 13.26 -38.65
CA VAL A 231 72.54 12.97 -39.55
C VAL A 231 71.91 12.47 -40.85
N ASP A 232 71.95 13.31 -41.89
CA ASP A 232 71.51 12.94 -43.22
C ASP A 232 72.59 12.11 -43.91
N ALA A 233 72.28 10.86 -44.20
CA ALA A 233 73.11 9.97 -44.98
C ALA A 233 72.47 9.81 -46.37
N THR A 234 72.98 10.55 -47.36
CA THR A 234 73.26 10.09 -48.75
C THR A 234 73.39 11.27 -49.72
N ARG A 235 74.62 11.54 -50.20
CA ARG A 235 74.86 11.79 -51.62
C ARG A 235 76.34 11.59 -51.96
N GLN A 236 76.64 10.42 -52.52
CA GLN A 236 77.77 10.23 -53.43
C GLN A 236 77.41 10.83 -54.80
N ALA A 237 78.47 11.13 -55.56
CA ALA A 237 78.53 11.49 -56.98
C ALA A 237 78.46 13.00 -57.32
N PHE A 238 79.63 13.62 -57.52
CA PHE A 238 80.14 13.96 -58.86
C PHE A 238 81.59 14.52 -58.76
N GLU A 239 82.44 14.06 -59.70
CA GLU A 239 83.82 14.46 -60.05
C GLU A 239 84.99 14.14 -59.10
#